data_AF-A0A673VL74-F1
#
_entry.id   AF-A0A673VL74-F1
#
_cell.length_a   1.000
_cell.length_b   1.000
_cell.length_c   1.000
_cell.angle_alpha   90.00
_cell.angle_beta   90.00
_cell.angle_gamma   90.00
#
_symmetry.space_group_name_H-M   'P 1'
#
loop_
_entity.id
_entity.type
_entity.pdbx_description
1 polymer ?
#
loop_
_entity_poly.entity_id
_entity_poly.type
_entity_poly.pdbx_seq_one_letter_code
_entity_poly.pdbx_strand_id
1 'polypeptide(L)'
;LEGARLMNASVALHVPPAMPPACIVEHCDSVSLCFSKVGNPGLGGSKDFIEGAWHLREALGRGMRQAGVLAAAALVGLADAQEVLRRDHQRLRDSPKAPLTMGPGPGLRELASPICSVDPAAMETNMVTVRADGLAPREPCRRLQAVSADGAAQAGRAVRVLLFPWSERSAHAVWHRDVSAQDTELALRKWGFVLRRLGAAAGHPTFPSSPWTAGLPRPG
;
A
#
# COMPACT_ATOMS: atom_id res chain seq x y z
N LEU A 1 9.25 20.22 -3.48
CA LEU A 1 8.31 19.17 -3.02
C LEU A 1 8.94 17.78 -3.13
N GLU A 2 8.89 16.98 -2.06
CA GLU A 2 9.18 15.54 -2.14
C GLU A 2 7.98 14.85 -2.77
N GLY A 3 8.13 14.36 -4.00
CA GLY A 3 7.01 13.85 -4.80
C GLY A 3 7.00 12.34 -4.92
N ALA A 4 7.57 11.59 -3.96
CA ALA A 4 7.48 10.13 -3.97
C ALA A 4 6.04 9.62 -4.02
N ARG A 5 5.08 10.42 -3.54
CA ARG A 5 3.64 10.13 -3.63
C ARG A 5 2.84 11.18 -4.42
N LEU A 6 3.49 12.03 -5.21
CA LEU A 6 2.82 13.08 -6.00
C LEU A 6 1.74 12.50 -6.93
N MET A 7 2.07 11.42 -7.65
CA MET A 7 1.11 10.78 -8.55
C MET A 7 -0.07 10.14 -7.79
N ASN A 8 0.17 9.65 -6.57
CA ASN A 8 -0.90 9.15 -5.70
C ASN A 8 -1.84 10.28 -5.29
N ALA A 9 -1.29 11.43 -4.87
CA ALA A 9 -2.09 12.61 -4.51
C ALA A 9 -2.89 13.13 -5.72
N SER A 10 -2.28 13.20 -6.90
CA SER A 10 -2.94 13.62 -8.14
C SER A 10 -4.14 12.74 -8.50
N VAL A 11 -4.04 11.42 -8.32
CA VAL A 11 -5.15 10.50 -8.58
C VAL A 11 -6.23 10.61 -7.48
N ALA A 12 -5.83 10.74 -6.21
CA ALA A 12 -6.75 10.82 -5.08
C ALA A 12 -7.59 12.10 -5.06
N LEU A 13 -7.01 13.23 -5.47
CA LEU A 13 -7.69 14.52 -5.57
C LEU A 13 -8.69 14.58 -6.74
N HIS A 14 -8.89 13.48 -7.48
CA HIS A 14 -9.77 13.39 -8.65
C HIS A 14 -9.53 14.54 -9.63
N VAL A 15 -8.27 14.94 -9.77
CA VAL A 15 -7.88 16.03 -10.65
C VAL A 15 -8.45 15.70 -12.04
N PRO A 16 -9.33 16.55 -12.61
CA PRO A 16 -9.97 16.26 -13.88
C PRO A 16 -8.92 15.97 -14.96
N PRO A 17 -9.24 15.19 -16.01
CA PRO A 17 -8.32 14.95 -17.13
C PRO A 17 -7.77 16.25 -17.76
N ALA A 18 -8.50 17.36 -17.59
CA ALA A 18 -8.14 18.69 -18.05
C ALA A 18 -7.15 19.44 -17.15
N MET A 19 -6.84 18.95 -15.94
CA MET A 19 -5.93 19.58 -14.99
C MET A 19 -4.72 18.64 -14.78
N PRO A 20 -3.53 19.00 -15.27
CA PRO A 20 -2.36 18.13 -15.18
C PRO A 20 -1.83 18.03 -13.73
N PRO A 21 -1.11 16.95 -13.37
CA PRO A 21 -0.40 16.84 -12.09
C PRO A 21 0.52 18.04 -11.79
N ALA A 22 0.92 18.79 -12.83
CA ALA A 22 1.67 20.03 -12.74
C ALA A 22 0.99 21.10 -11.86
N CYS A 23 -0.35 21.14 -11.80
CA CYS A 23 -1.05 22.12 -10.98
C CYS A 23 -0.83 21.93 -9.47
N ILE A 24 -0.56 20.70 -9.02
CA ILE A 24 -0.24 20.41 -7.60
C ILE A 24 1.11 21.02 -7.21
N VAL A 25 2.01 21.19 -8.18
CA VAL A 25 3.37 21.65 -7.97
C VAL A 25 3.61 23.07 -8.48
N GLU A 26 2.55 23.77 -8.89
CA GLU A 26 2.62 25.14 -9.44
C GLU A 26 3.25 26.13 -8.45
N HIS A 27 3.04 25.91 -7.16
CA HIS A 27 3.61 26.73 -6.08
C HIS A 27 4.92 26.17 -5.52
N CYS A 28 5.61 25.28 -6.25
CA CYS A 28 6.88 24.70 -5.86
C CYS A 28 7.99 25.11 -6.82
N ASP A 29 9.13 25.56 -6.29
CA ASP A 29 10.32 25.89 -7.12
C ASP A 29 10.96 24.65 -7.77
N SER A 30 10.80 23.49 -7.12
CA SER A 30 11.28 22.20 -7.61
C SER A 30 10.46 21.03 -7.07
N VAL A 31 10.47 19.91 -7.80
CA VAL A 31 9.80 18.67 -7.43
C VAL A 31 10.64 17.46 -7.78
N SER A 32 10.70 16.47 -6.89
CA SER A 32 11.22 15.15 -7.20
C SER A 32 10.07 14.17 -7.50
N LEU A 33 10.24 13.26 -8.45
CA LEU A 33 9.28 12.20 -8.76
C LEU A 33 9.97 10.85 -8.77
N CYS A 34 9.48 9.91 -7.97
CA CYS A 34 10.01 8.54 -7.96
C CYS A 34 9.32 7.68 -9.01
N PHE A 35 10.05 7.19 -10.02
CA PHE A 35 9.52 6.29 -11.06
C PHE A 35 9.35 4.83 -10.59
N SER A 36 9.18 4.62 -9.29
CA SER A 36 8.98 3.32 -8.63
C SER A 36 10.12 2.29 -8.81
N LYS A 37 10.99 2.18 -7.78
CA LYS A 37 11.94 1.07 -7.54
C LYS A 37 13.00 0.71 -8.61
N VAL A 38 12.99 1.27 -9.82
CA VAL A 38 13.95 0.92 -10.89
C VAL A 38 15.13 1.90 -11.05
N GLY A 39 15.30 2.84 -10.13
CA GLY A 39 16.51 3.66 -10.05
C GLY A 39 16.27 5.16 -10.27
N ASN A 40 16.72 5.91 -9.27
CA ASN A 40 16.76 7.37 -9.09
C ASN A 40 15.46 8.17 -9.33
N PRO A 41 15.15 9.14 -8.45
CA PRO A 41 14.05 10.07 -8.69
C PRO A 41 14.36 10.94 -9.90
N GLY A 42 13.33 11.23 -10.71
CA GLY A 42 13.34 12.36 -11.62
C GLY A 42 13.24 13.67 -10.85
N LEU A 43 13.78 14.74 -11.42
CA LEU A 43 13.76 16.08 -10.82
C LEU A 43 13.19 17.07 -11.85
N GLY A 44 12.26 17.91 -11.42
CA GLY A 44 11.69 19.00 -12.19
C GLY A 44 11.87 20.34 -11.47
N GLY A 45 12.04 21.41 -12.22
CA GLY A 45 12.25 22.77 -11.72
C GLY A 45 12.65 23.71 -12.87
N SER A 46 13.10 24.92 -12.53
CA SER A 46 13.62 25.85 -13.53
C SER A 46 14.86 25.32 -14.26
N LYS A 47 15.16 25.89 -15.43
CA LYS A 47 16.36 25.50 -16.21
C LYS A 47 17.64 25.64 -15.39
N ASP A 48 17.83 26.80 -14.76
CA ASP A 48 19.01 27.10 -13.94
C ASP A 48 19.15 26.12 -12.76
N PHE A 49 18.02 25.73 -12.15
CA PHE A 49 17.99 24.72 -11.10
C PHE A 49 18.43 23.33 -11.62
N ILE A 50 17.92 22.92 -12.79
CA ILE A 50 18.29 21.63 -13.39
C ILE A 50 19.76 21.61 -13.81
N GLU A 51 20.31 22.72 -14.32
CA GLU A 51 21.74 22.83 -14.64
C GLU A 51 22.61 22.68 -13.38
N GLY A 52 22.24 23.34 -12.28
CA GLY A 52 22.90 23.16 -10.99
C GLY A 52 22.80 21.71 -10.47
N ALA A 53 21.61 21.11 -10.54
CA ALA A 53 21.39 19.73 -10.15
C ALA A 53 22.18 18.74 -11.01
N TRP A 54 22.36 19.03 -12.30
CA TRP A 54 23.19 18.23 -13.20
C TRP A 54 24.65 18.22 -12.75
N HIS A 55 25.23 19.38 -12.45
CA HIS A 55 26.60 19.46 -11.95
C HIS A 55 26.77 18.70 -10.64
N LEU A 56 25.82 18.82 -9.70
CA LEU A 56 25.83 18.06 -8.45
C LEU A 56 25.71 16.56 -8.70
N ARG A 57 24.89 16.12 -9.65
CA ARG A 57 24.74 14.71 -10.03
C ARG A 57 26.07 14.11 -10.49
N GLU A 58 26.82 14.83 -11.32
CA GLU A 58 28.14 14.40 -11.78
C GLU A 58 29.17 14.42 -10.63
N ALA A 59 29.20 15.48 -9.81
CA ALA A 59 30.09 15.59 -8.66
C ALA A 59 29.89 14.48 -7.61
N LEU A 60 28.63 14.04 -7.42
CA LEU A 60 28.27 12.92 -6.55
C LEU A 60 28.53 11.54 -7.18
N GLY A 61 29.10 11.48 -8.39
CA GLY A 61 29.36 10.23 -9.10
C GLY A 61 28.09 9.51 -9.58
N ARG A 62 26.96 10.22 -9.68
CA ARG A 62 25.66 9.66 -10.13
C ARG A 62 25.43 9.83 -11.63
N GLY A 63 26.48 10.19 -12.37
CA GLY A 63 26.52 10.22 -13.83
C GLY A 63 26.48 8.81 -14.44
N MET A 64 25.28 8.31 -14.75
CA MET A 64 25.12 6.98 -15.35
C MET A 64 25.37 7.01 -16.87
N ARG A 65 26.17 6.06 -17.36
CA ARG A 65 26.27 5.78 -18.80
C ARG A 65 25.12 4.87 -19.24
N GLN A 66 24.65 5.03 -20.47
CA GLN A 66 23.57 4.23 -21.06
C GLN A 66 22.26 4.25 -20.24
N ALA A 67 21.97 5.37 -19.56
CA ALA A 67 20.76 5.55 -18.76
C ALA A 67 19.45 5.47 -19.56
N GLY A 68 19.52 5.46 -20.90
CA GLY A 68 18.36 5.35 -21.79
C GLY A 68 17.50 4.12 -21.54
N VAL A 69 18.09 2.99 -21.11
CA VAL A 69 17.33 1.77 -20.77
C VAL A 69 16.41 2.01 -19.56
N LEU A 70 16.94 2.68 -18.52
CA LEU A 70 16.15 3.05 -17.33
C LEU A 70 15.14 4.14 -17.65
N ALA A 71 15.51 5.11 -18.48
CA ALA A 71 14.60 6.16 -18.94
C ALA A 71 13.42 5.56 -19.74
N ALA A 72 13.66 4.57 -20.60
CA ALA A 72 12.59 3.88 -21.33
C ALA A 72 11.63 3.15 -20.37
N ALA A 73 12.14 2.45 -19.36
CA ALA A 73 11.30 1.82 -18.34
C ALA A 73 10.47 2.85 -17.55
N ALA A 74 11.07 4.01 -17.23
CA ALA A 74 10.37 5.11 -16.56
C ALA A 74 9.27 5.72 -17.44
N LEU A 75 9.50 5.88 -18.74
CA LEU A 75 8.49 6.35 -19.70
C LEU A 75 7.30 5.38 -19.78
N VAL A 76 7.57 4.08 -19.86
CA VAL A 76 6.51 3.06 -19.84
C VAL A 76 5.71 3.14 -18.54
N GLY A 77 6.38 3.22 -17.38
CA GLY A 77 5.70 3.32 -16.09
C GLY A 77 4.93 4.63 -15.90
N LEU A 78 5.34 5.73 -16.54
CA LEU A 78 4.61 7.00 -16.49
C LEU A 78 3.36 6.98 -17.39
N ALA A 79 3.42 6.28 -18.52
CA ALA A 79 2.32 6.22 -19.49
C ALA A 79 1.05 5.58 -18.91
N ASP A 80 1.18 4.57 -18.04
CA ASP A 80 0.04 3.89 -17.40
C ASP A 80 -0.15 4.24 -15.91
N ALA A 81 0.72 5.08 -15.33
CA ALA A 81 0.75 5.39 -13.89
C ALA A 81 -0.61 5.79 -13.30
N GLN A 82 -1.34 6.69 -13.97
CA GLN A 82 -2.61 7.19 -13.43
C GLN A 82 -3.67 6.08 -13.34
N GLU A 83 -3.77 5.23 -14.37
CA GLU A 83 -4.72 4.13 -14.40
C GLU A 83 -4.33 3.03 -13.41
N VAL A 84 -3.05 2.70 -13.32
CA VAL A 84 -2.54 1.72 -12.35
C VAL A 84 -2.82 2.20 -10.91
N LEU A 85 -2.50 3.44 -10.59
CA LEU A 85 -2.72 4.00 -9.24
C LEU A 85 -4.21 4.09 -8.90
N ARG A 86 -5.07 4.43 -9.87
CA ARG A 86 -6.52 4.43 -9.68
C ARG A 86 -7.01 3.03 -9.31
N ARG A 87 -6.52 1.99 -9.99
CA ARG A 87 -6.83 0.59 -9.65
C ARG A 87 -6.29 0.21 -8.29
N ASP A 88 -5.09 0.65 -7.92
CA ASP A 88 -4.53 0.37 -6.60
C ASP A 88 -5.35 1.01 -5.47
N HIS A 89 -5.83 2.25 -5.67
CA HIS A 89 -6.73 2.93 -4.74
C HIS A 89 -8.08 2.21 -4.66
N GLN A 90 -8.62 1.76 -5.79
CA GLN A 90 -9.86 0.98 -5.85
C GLN A 90 -9.71 -0.36 -5.17
N ARG A 91 -8.66 -1.15 -5.44
CA ARG A 91 -8.42 -2.44 -4.78
C ARG A 91 -8.38 -2.31 -3.27
N LEU A 92 -7.79 -1.22 -2.79
CA LEU A 92 -7.77 -0.92 -1.37
C LEU A 92 -9.17 -0.63 -0.82
N ARG A 93 -9.97 0.15 -1.55
CA ARG A 93 -11.34 0.51 -1.13
C ARG A 93 -12.37 -0.60 -1.33
N ASP A 94 -12.22 -1.42 -2.36
CA ASP A 94 -13.26 -2.28 -2.96
C ASP A 94 -12.96 -3.79 -2.79
N SER A 95 -12.19 -4.18 -1.78
CA SER A 95 -11.98 -5.61 -1.46
C SER A 95 -13.34 -6.31 -1.34
N PRO A 96 -13.64 -7.35 -2.14
CA PRO A 96 -14.95 -7.44 -2.75
C PRO A 96 -15.93 -8.29 -1.95
N LYS A 97 -16.88 -7.64 -1.26
CA LYS A 97 -18.31 -8.02 -1.18
C LYS A 97 -19.18 -6.86 -0.67
N ALA A 98 -19.25 -5.75 -1.41
CA ALA A 98 -20.42 -4.85 -1.30
C ALA A 98 -20.61 -4.11 -2.63
N PRO A 99 -21.85 -3.97 -3.13
CA PRO A 99 -22.15 -3.27 -4.37
C PRO A 99 -21.70 -1.81 -4.30
N LEU A 100 -21.33 -1.27 -5.46
CA LEU A 100 -20.94 0.12 -5.72
C LEU A 100 -22.08 1.10 -5.42
N THR A 101 -22.44 1.28 -4.15
CA THR A 101 -23.22 2.41 -3.65
C THR A 101 -22.98 2.49 -2.14
N MET A 102 -22.36 3.58 -1.69
CA MET A 102 -22.17 3.97 -0.27
C MET A 102 -20.96 3.35 0.48
N GLY A 103 -19.87 4.12 0.59
CA GLY A 103 -18.88 4.01 1.67
C GLY A 103 -17.67 3.08 1.43
N PRO A 104 -16.63 3.15 2.30
CA PRO A 104 -15.44 2.29 2.21
C PRO A 104 -15.83 0.82 2.38
N GLY A 105 -15.35 -0.04 1.47
CA GLY A 105 -15.76 -1.43 1.35
C GLY A 105 -15.43 -2.33 2.56
N PRO A 106 -16.01 -3.54 2.61
CA PRO A 106 -16.02 -4.42 3.79
C PRO A 106 -14.66 -4.94 4.23
N GLY A 107 -13.68 -5.09 3.31
CA GLY A 107 -12.35 -5.62 3.65
C GLY A 107 -11.56 -4.77 4.66
N LEU A 108 -11.85 -3.46 4.73
CA LEU A 108 -11.19 -2.56 5.66
C LEU A 108 -11.71 -2.70 7.10
N ARG A 109 -13.02 -2.91 7.24
CA ARG A 109 -13.66 -3.12 8.55
C ARG A 109 -13.19 -4.43 9.19
N GLU A 110 -12.74 -5.38 8.38
CA GLU A 110 -12.16 -6.65 8.85
C GLU A 110 -10.72 -6.54 9.34
N LEU A 111 -10.02 -5.46 8.99
CA LEU A 111 -8.72 -5.16 9.58
C LEU A 111 -8.86 -4.68 11.03
N ALA A 112 -10.02 -4.11 11.37
CA ALA A 112 -10.32 -3.63 12.70
C ALA A 112 -10.63 -4.80 13.65
N SER A 113 -9.94 -4.78 14.79
CA SER A 113 -10.12 -5.68 15.92
C SER A 113 -9.80 -4.91 17.21
N PRO A 114 -10.17 -5.41 18.39
CA PRO A 114 -9.80 -4.82 19.68
C PRO A 114 -8.29 -4.60 19.86
N ILE A 115 -7.46 -5.34 19.12
CA ILE A 115 -5.99 -5.22 19.17
C ILE A 115 -5.40 -4.42 18.00
N CYS A 116 -6.16 -4.16 16.94
CA CYS A 116 -5.71 -3.39 15.79
C CYS A 116 -6.83 -2.48 15.26
N SER A 117 -6.61 -1.18 15.19
CA SER A 117 -7.53 -0.21 14.60
C SER A 117 -7.00 0.31 13.27
N VAL A 118 -7.92 0.60 12.36
CA VAL A 118 -7.66 1.29 11.09
C VAL A 118 -8.61 2.46 11.03
N ASP A 119 -8.13 3.62 10.57
CA ASP A 119 -8.97 4.78 10.29
C ASP A 119 -9.24 4.86 8.77
N PRO A 120 -10.46 4.53 8.31
CA PRO A 120 -10.82 4.63 6.90
C PRO A 120 -10.82 6.08 6.39
N ALA A 121 -11.02 7.08 7.25
CA ALA A 121 -11.06 8.48 6.83
C ALA A 121 -9.65 9.01 6.49
N ALA A 122 -8.62 8.49 7.14
CA ALA A 122 -7.22 8.81 6.86
C ALA A 122 -6.68 8.12 5.59
N MET A 123 -7.50 7.31 4.90
CA MET A 123 -7.07 6.52 3.75
C MET A 123 -7.45 7.17 2.41
N GLU A 124 -6.58 8.06 1.94
CA GLU A 124 -6.83 8.81 0.70
C GLU A 124 -6.27 8.11 -0.56
N THR A 125 -5.30 7.21 -0.42
CA THR A 125 -4.48 6.66 -1.53
C THR A 125 -4.36 5.13 -1.47
N ASN A 126 -3.23 4.54 -1.89
CA ASN A 126 -2.96 3.08 -1.89
C ASN A 126 -2.33 2.53 -0.60
N MET A 127 -2.38 3.26 0.52
CA MET A 127 -1.70 2.88 1.77
C MET A 127 -2.69 2.83 2.93
N VAL A 128 -2.50 1.84 3.81
CA VAL A 128 -3.23 1.68 5.07
C VAL A 128 -2.26 1.75 6.22
N THR A 129 -2.61 2.57 7.21
CA THR A 129 -1.96 2.56 8.52
C THR A 129 -2.80 1.73 9.47
N VAL A 130 -2.22 0.64 9.96
CA VAL A 130 -2.82 -0.20 11.00
C VAL A 130 -2.18 0.17 12.33
N ARG A 131 -2.99 0.62 13.29
CA ARG A 131 -2.55 0.92 14.65
C ARG A 131 -2.78 -0.30 15.53
N ALA A 132 -1.74 -0.81 16.18
CA ALA A 132 -1.83 -1.91 17.12
C ALA A 132 -1.90 -1.36 18.55
N ASP A 133 -2.92 -1.79 19.30
CA ASP A 133 -3.14 -1.41 20.69
C ASP A 133 -2.72 -2.55 21.61
N GLY A 134 -1.85 -2.24 22.59
CA GLY A 134 -1.35 -3.22 23.56
C GLY A 134 -0.36 -4.26 22.99
N LEU A 135 0.02 -4.17 21.70
CA LEU A 135 0.98 -5.07 21.06
C LEU A 135 1.96 -4.29 20.18
N ALA A 136 3.24 -4.64 20.26
CA ALA A 136 4.25 -4.11 19.35
C ALA A 136 3.97 -4.61 17.91
N PRO A 137 3.85 -3.72 16.90
CA PRO A 137 3.52 -4.10 15.51
C PRO A 137 4.46 -5.14 14.89
N ARG A 138 5.69 -5.26 15.41
CA ARG A 138 6.67 -6.26 14.96
C ARG A 138 6.16 -7.70 15.10
N GLU A 139 5.41 -8.00 16.16
CA GLU A 139 4.93 -9.36 16.41
C GLU A 139 3.82 -9.78 15.43
N PRO A 140 2.75 -9.00 15.21
CA PRO A 140 1.80 -9.24 14.11
C PRO A 140 2.50 -9.33 12.75
N CYS A 141 3.43 -8.42 12.45
CA CYS A 141 4.18 -8.45 11.18
C CYS A 141 4.95 -9.78 11.00
N ARG A 142 5.64 -10.25 12.04
CA ARG A 142 6.38 -11.53 11.99
C ARG A 142 5.45 -12.71 11.75
N ARG A 143 4.30 -12.77 12.42
CA ARG A 143 3.32 -13.86 12.25
C ARG A 143 2.67 -13.83 10.86
N LEU A 144 2.42 -12.65 10.32
CA LEU A 144 1.90 -12.46 8.97
C LEU A 144 2.92 -12.83 7.88
N GLN A 145 4.21 -12.77 8.19
CA GLN A 145 5.26 -13.25 7.30
C GLN A 145 5.48 -14.76 7.38
N ALA A 146 5.21 -15.39 8.53
CA ALA A 146 5.40 -16.83 8.74
C ALA A 146 4.35 -17.68 8.04
N VAL A 147 4.76 -18.77 7.39
CA VAL A 147 3.84 -19.75 6.80
C VAL A 147 3.69 -20.91 7.77
N SER A 148 2.45 -21.29 8.08
CA SER A 148 2.14 -22.47 8.92
C SER A 148 1.14 -23.37 8.18
N ALA A 149 1.17 -24.67 8.46
CA ALA A 149 0.25 -25.64 7.85
C ALA A 149 -1.21 -25.27 8.15
N ASP A 150 -1.53 -24.95 9.41
CA ASP A 150 -2.86 -24.49 9.82
C ASP A 150 -3.30 -23.20 9.11
N GLY A 151 -2.37 -22.25 8.98
CA GLY A 151 -2.63 -21.00 8.27
C GLY A 151 -2.86 -21.20 6.78
N ALA A 152 -2.15 -22.15 6.17
CA ALA A 152 -2.32 -22.50 4.76
C ALA A 152 -3.64 -23.23 4.50
N ALA A 153 -4.05 -24.13 5.41
CA ALA A 153 -5.34 -24.81 5.35
C ALA A 153 -6.50 -23.82 5.47
N GLN A 154 -6.39 -22.83 6.38
CA GLN A 154 -7.46 -21.85 6.59
C GLN A 154 -7.52 -20.75 5.50
N ALA A 155 -6.37 -20.34 4.94
CA ALA A 155 -6.34 -19.39 3.84
C ALA A 155 -6.59 -20.06 2.47
N GLY A 156 -6.59 -21.39 2.40
CA GLY A 156 -6.70 -22.17 1.15
C GLY A 156 -5.40 -22.25 0.34
N ARG A 157 -4.37 -21.48 0.72
CA ARG A 157 -3.02 -21.52 0.16
C ARG A 157 -2.00 -20.97 1.16
N ALA A 158 -0.75 -21.39 1.05
CA ALA A 158 0.35 -20.78 1.78
C ALA A 158 0.58 -19.33 1.28
N VAL A 159 0.36 -18.35 2.15
CA VAL A 159 0.44 -16.92 1.82
C VAL A 159 1.39 -16.25 2.80
N ARG A 160 2.18 -15.27 2.34
CA ARG A 160 2.98 -14.37 3.18
C ARG A 160 2.46 -12.96 3.00
N VAL A 161 2.16 -12.28 4.12
CA VAL A 161 1.67 -10.90 4.11
C VAL A 161 2.76 -10.03 4.71
N LEU A 162 3.17 -9.01 3.95
CA LEU A 162 4.22 -8.08 4.36
C LEU A 162 3.57 -6.78 4.83
N LEU A 163 3.86 -6.39 6.07
CA LEU A 163 3.61 -5.06 6.58
C LEU A 163 4.91 -4.48 7.09
N PHE A 164 5.03 -3.16 7.02
CA PHE A 164 6.19 -2.44 7.50
C PHE A 164 5.87 -1.78 8.84
N PRO A 165 6.53 -2.15 9.96
CA PRO A 165 6.37 -1.44 11.22
C PRO A 165 6.89 -0.01 11.07
N TRP A 166 6.00 0.97 11.18
CA TRP A 166 6.30 2.39 10.98
C TRP A 166 6.62 3.09 12.30
N SER A 167 5.91 2.73 13.36
CA SER A 167 6.14 3.25 14.71
C SER A 167 6.01 2.15 15.75
N GLU A 168 6.18 2.49 17.03
CA GLU A 168 5.94 1.57 18.15
C GLU A 168 4.50 1.05 18.22
N ARG A 169 3.55 1.74 17.57
CA ARG A 169 2.13 1.41 17.60
C ARG A 169 1.49 1.30 16.23
N SER A 170 2.24 1.45 15.14
CA SER A 170 1.67 1.36 13.79
C SER A 170 2.51 0.56 12.81
N ALA A 171 1.83 -0.08 11.86
CA ALA A 171 2.41 -0.69 10.69
C ALA A 171 1.68 -0.25 9.43
N HIS A 172 2.40 -0.12 8.32
CA HIS A 172 1.85 0.27 7.03
C HIS A 172 1.73 -0.95 6.12
N ALA A 173 0.62 -1.02 5.40
CA ALA A 173 0.41 -1.90 4.26
C ALA A 173 0.22 -1.03 3.01
N VAL A 174 0.81 -1.45 1.88
CA VAL A 174 0.79 -0.69 0.63
C VAL A 174 0.34 -1.61 -0.49
N TRP A 175 -0.71 -1.20 -1.20
CA TRP A 175 -1.16 -1.86 -2.42
C TRP A 175 -0.40 -1.30 -3.60
N HIS A 176 0.03 -2.18 -4.50
CA HIS A 176 0.70 -1.82 -5.74
C HIS A 176 0.24 -2.77 -6.85
N ARG A 177 0.67 -2.47 -8.09
CA ARG A 177 0.29 -3.22 -9.30
C ARG A 177 0.33 -4.75 -9.15
N ASP A 178 1.33 -5.28 -8.45
CA ASP A 178 1.54 -6.72 -8.28
C ASP A 178 0.74 -7.35 -7.12
N VAL A 179 -0.09 -6.57 -6.43
CA VAL A 179 -1.05 -7.05 -5.42
C VAL A 179 -2.42 -7.12 -6.07
N SER A 180 -2.86 -8.33 -6.40
CA SER A 180 -4.18 -8.55 -7.01
C SER A 180 -5.32 -8.52 -5.98
N ALA A 181 -6.56 -8.53 -6.48
CA ALA A 181 -7.74 -8.70 -5.63
C ALA A 181 -7.72 -10.04 -4.88
N GLN A 182 -7.26 -11.11 -5.54
CA GLN A 182 -7.10 -12.43 -4.93
C GLN A 182 -6.03 -12.41 -3.83
N ASP A 183 -4.90 -11.75 -4.06
CA ASP A 183 -3.85 -11.60 -3.04
C ASP A 183 -4.37 -10.83 -1.83
N THR A 184 -5.20 -9.81 -2.06
CA THR A 184 -5.83 -9.04 -1.00
C THR A 184 -6.78 -9.91 -0.18
N GLU A 185 -7.63 -10.72 -0.81
CA GLU A 185 -8.52 -11.65 -0.11
C GLU A 185 -7.74 -12.67 0.74
N LEU A 186 -6.71 -13.26 0.15
CA LEU A 186 -5.83 -14.20 0.84
C LEU A 186 -5.09 -13.55 2.02
N ALA A 187 -4.67 -12.30 1.85
CA ALA A 187 -4.03 -11.52 2.91
C ALA A 187 -5.00 -11.23 4.06
N LEU A 188 -6.25 -10.86 3.78
CA LEU A 188 -7.30 -10.62 4.78
C LEU A 188 -7.66 -11.90 5.55
N ARG A 189 -7.77 -13.05 4.86
CA ARG A 189 -7.98 -14.35 5.51
C ARG A 189 -6.84 -14.68 6.48
N LYS A 190 -5.59 -14.48 6.06
CA LYS A 190 -4.42 -14.68 6.92
C LYS A 190 -4.39 -13.69 8.09
N TRP A 191 -4.73 -12.44 7.84
CA TRP A 191 -4.86 -11.40 8.86
C TRP A 191 -5.82 -11.83 9.97
N GLY A 192 -7.04 -12.23 9.61
CA GLY A 192 -8.02 -12.73 10.57
C GLY A 192 -7.53 -13.95 11.37
N PHE A 193 -6.80 -14.87 10.75
CA PHE A 193 -6.20 -16.01 11.46
C PHE A 193 -5.16 -15.57 12.50
N VAL A 194 -4.24 -14.69 12.12
CA VAL A 194 -3.18 -14.20 13.02
C VAL A 194 -3.77 -13.43 14.18
N LEU A 195 -4.74 -12.54 13.93
CA LEU A 195 -5.42 -11.79 14.98
C LEU A 195 -6.16 -12.70 15.96
N ARG A 196 -6.84 -13.75 15.49
CA ARG A 196 -7.49 -14.74 16.37
C ARG A 196 -6.48 -15.42 17.30
N ARG A 197 -5.32 -15.84 16.78
CA ARG A 197 -4.27 -16.44 17.61
C ARG A 197 -3.65 -15.45 18.59
N LEU A 198 -3.55 -14.18 18.23
CA LEU A 198 -3.05 -13.13 19.13
C LEU A 198 -4.06 -12.80 20.23
N GLY A 199 -5.35 -12.66 19.90
CA GLY A 199 -6.40 -12.40 20.89
C GLY A 199 -6.62 -13.56 21.85
N ALA A 200 -6.54 -14.81 21.37
CA ALA A 200 -6.61 -16.00 22.22
C ALA A 200 -5.43 -16.06 23.21
N ALA A 201 -4.22 -15.68 22.77
CA ALA A 201 -3.06 -15.60 23.65
C ALA A 201 -3.15 -14.44 24.68
N ALA A 202 -3.93 -13.41 24.38
CA ALA A 202 -4.15 -12.24 25.25
C ALA A 202 -5.39 -12.36 26.17
N GLY A 203 -6.11 -13.50 26.14
CA GLY A 203 -7.29 -13.72 27.00
C GLY A 203 -8.55 -12.96 26.58
N HIS A 204 -8.61 -12.42 25.35
CA HIS A 204 -9.81 -11.77 24.83
C HIS A 204 -10.85 -12.81 24.35
N PRO A 205 -12.17 -12.54 24.49
CA PRO A 205 -13.21 -13.44 24.00
C PRO A 205 -13.03 -13.71 22.50
N THR A 206 -13.26 -14.96 22.11
CA THR A 206 -13.09 -15.44 20.74
C THR A 206 -13.82 -14.54 19.74
N PHE A 207 -13.06 -13.99 18.78
CA PHE A 207 -13.61 -13.14 17.74
C PHE A 207 -14.74 -13.84 16.99
N PRO A 208 -15.84 -13.13 16.67
CA PRO A 208 -16.88 -13.69 15.82
C PRO A 208 -16.25 -14.14 14.50
N SER A 209 -16.66 -15.32 14.05
CA SER A 209 -16.31 -15.83 12.72
C SER A 209 -16.71 -14.78 11.69
N SER A 210 -15.72 -14.19 11.04
CA SER A 210 -15.97 -13.33 9.89
C SER A 210 -16.89 -14.06 8.90
N PRO A 211 -17.82 -13.38 8.21
CA PRO A 211 -18.70 -14.01 7.21
C PRO A 211 -17.95 -14.79 6.13
N TRP A 212 -16.63 -14.59 5.96
CA TRP A 212 -15.75 -15.37 5.08
C TRP A 212 -15.40 -16.78 5.58
N THR A 213 -15.53 -17.04 6.89
CA THR A 213 -15.25 -18.35 7.50
C THR A 213 -16.50 -19.22 7.64
N ALA A 214 -17.70 -18.68 7.40
CA ALA A 214 -18.97 -19.39 7.54
C ALA A 214 -19.18 -20.51 6.50
N GLY A 215 -18.32 -20.62 5.48
CA GLY A 215 -18.36 -21.66 4.45
C GLY A 215 -17.29 -22.74 4.56
N LEU A 216 -16.45 -22.75 5.61
CA LEU A 216 -15.44 -23.81 5.79
C LEU A 216 -16.04 -25.00 6.55
N PRO A 217 -15.90 -26.25 6.06
CA PRO A 217 -16.33 -27.42 6.80
C PRO A 217 -15.54 -27.50 8.11
N ARG A 218 -16.26 -27.66 9.23
CA ARG A 218 -15.63 -27.90 10.52
C ARG A 218 -14.91 -29.25 10.45
N PRO A 219 -13.64 -29.36 10.87
CA PRO A 219 -13.03 -30.67 11.05
C PRO A 219 -13.79 -31.40 12.17
N GLY A 220 -14.36 -32.55 11.82
CA GLY A 220 -14.85 -33.54 12.78
C GLY A 220 -13.72 -34.38 13.34
#